data_AF-A0A9J6GIN1-F1
#
_entry.id   AF-A0A9J6GIN1-F1
#
_cell.length_a   1.000
_cell.length_b   1.000
_cell.length_c   1.000
_cell.angle_alpha   90.00
_cell.angle_beta   90.00
_cell.angle_gamma   90.00
#
_symmetry.space_group_name_H-M   'P 1'
#
loop_
_entity.id
_entity.type
_entity.pdbx_description
1 polymer ?
#
loop_
_entity_poly.entity_id
_entity_poly.type
_entity_poly.pdbx_seq_one_letter_code
_entity_poly.pdbx_strand_id
1 'polypeptide(L)' 'MRGLTTGLKKPSGKGQRLIVTHIGSEDGFVSGCLDIFRGTKTRDYHEMDGTRFERWFGAVLPQEHCTQHANNEYD' A
#
# COMPACT_ATOMS: atom_id res chain seq x y z
N MET A 1 28.44 -36.08 -16.66
CA MET A 1 27.16 -35.75 -15.99
C MET A 1 27.03 -34.23 -15.96
N ARG A 2 26.14 -33.63 -16.76
CA ARG A 2 25.92 -32.17 -16.75
C ARG A 2 24.90 -31.86 -15.65
N GLY A 3 25.29 -31.03 -14.69
CA GLY A 3 24.47 -30.69 -13.53
C GLY A 3 23.14 -30.04 -13.93
N LEU A 4 22.04 -30.61 -13.43
CA LEU A 4 20.69 -30.09 -13.61
C LEU A 4 20.54 -28.80 -12.79
N THR A 5 20.59 -27.64 -13.42
CA THR A 5 20.27 -26.38 -12.74
C THR A 5 18.75 -26.22 -12.69
N THR A 6 18.11 -26.68 -11.60
CA THR A 6 16.70 -26.38 -11.29
C THR A 6 16.51 -25.01 -10.62
N GLY A 7 17.55 -24.19 -10.54
CA GLY A 7 17.46 -22.86 -9.96
C GLY A 7 16.62 -21.93 -10.83
N LEU A 8 15.52 -21.42 -10.26
CA LEU A 8 14.74 -20.30 -10.80
C LEU A 8 15.69 -19.18 -11.26
N LYS A 9 15.81 -18.98 -12.57
CA LYS A 9 16.59 -17.87 -13.13
C LYS A 9 15.80 -16.57 -12.93
N LYS A 10 16.46 -15.63 -12.23
CA LYS A 10 16.10 -14.24 -11.92
C LYS A 10 15.39 -14.07 -10.57
N PRO A 11 15.93 -13.28 -9.62
CA PRO A 11 15.19 -12.93 -8.41
C PRO A 11 13.91 -12.19 -8.81
N SER A 12 12.77 -12.57 -8.24
CA SER A 12 11.42 -12.00 -8.46
C SER A 12 11.29 -10.52 -8.09
N GLY A 13 12.39 -9.84 -7.73
CA GLY A 13 12.41 -8.47 -7.21
C GLY A 13 12.85 -7.39 -8.18
N LYS A 14 12.99 -7.65 -9.50
CA LYS A 14 13.34 -6.64 -10.52
C LYS A 14 12.15 -6.32 -11.45
N GLY A 15 10.96 -6.17 -10.86
CA GLY A 15 9.72 -5.86 -11.58
C GLY A 15 8.98 -4.70 -10.91
N GLN A 16 8.05 -4.11 -11.66
CA GLN A 16 7.08 -3.14 -11.14
C GLN A 16 6.38 -3.73 -9.92
N ARG A 17 6.21 -2.92 -8.88
CA ARG A 17 5.47 -3.32 -7.67
C ARG A 17 4.10 -2.67 -7.69
N LEU A 18 3.10 -3.36 -7.17
CA LEU A 18 1.83 -2.75 -6.83
C LEU A 18 1.90 -2.40 -5.34
N ILE A 19 1.79 -1.12 -5.02
CA ILE A 19 1.72 -0.63 -3.66
C ILE A 19 0.26 -0.34 -3.36
N VAL A 20 -0.21 -0.82 -2.20
CA VAL A 20 -1.58 -0.67 -1.73
C VAL A 20 -1.55 -0.07 -0.34
N THR A 21 -2.41 0.91 -0.09
CA THR A 21 -2.60 1.52 1.23
C THR A 21 -4.09 1.70 1.47
N HIS A 22 -4.55 1.34 2.67
CA HIS A 22 -5.97 1.36 3.00
C HIS A 22 -6.17 1.69 4.48
N ILE A 23 -7.20 2.47 4.80
CA ILE A 23 -7.67 2.67 6.17
C ILE A 23 -8.64 1.53 6.55
N GLY A 24 -8.48 0.95 7.74
CA GLY A 24 -9.40 -0.05 8.29
C GLY A 24 -9.35 -0.13 9.81
N SER A 25 -10.36 -0.78 10.38
CA SER A 25 -10.52 -1.09 11.80
C SER A 25 -10.83 -2.59 12.00
N GLU A 26 -11.23 -2.98 13.20
CA GLU A 26 -11.75 -4.33 13.46
C GLU A 26 -13.01 -4.67 12.67
N ASP A 27 -13.79 -3.66 12.25
CA ASP A 27 -14.98 -3.82 11.39
C ASP A 27 -14.64 -3.98 9.90
N GLY A 28 -13.35 -3.87 9.55
CA GLY A 28 -12.86 -4.01 8.19
C GLY A 28 -12.40 -2.68 7.57
N PHE A 29 -12.39 -2.64 6.24
CA PHE A 29 -11.84 -1.52 5.48
C PHE A 29 -12.85 -0.40 5.24
N VAL A 30 -12.40 0.85 5.37
CA VAL A 30 -13.25 2.03 5.19
C VAL A 30 -13.44 2.34 3.71
N SER A 31 -14.67 2.23 3.22
CA SER A 31 -15.00 2.51 1.81
C SER A 31 -14.49 3.88 1.35
N GLY A 32 -13.91 3.93 0.15
CA GLY A 32 -13.33 5.16 -0.43
C GLY A 32 -11.91 5.49 0.02
N CYS A 33 -11.40 4.85 1.07
CA CYS A 33 -10.07 5.12 1.62
C CYS A 33 -8.98 4.14 1.09
N LEU A 34 -9.11 3.66 -0.17
CA LEU A 34 -8.13 2.78 -0.85
C LEU A 34 -7.23 3.58 -1.80
N ASP A 35 -5.90 3.47 -1.63
CA ASP A 35 -4.89 3.94 -2.59
C ASP A 35 -4.13 2.76 -3.21
N ILE A 36 -4.03 2.76 -4.54
CA ILE A 36 -3.27 1.77 -5.30
C ILE A 36 -2.41 2.49 -6.32
N PHE A 37 -1.12 2.20 -6.33
CA PHE A 37 -0.22 2.71 -7.35
C PHE A 37 0.88 1.74 -7.71
N ARG A 38 1.48 1.97 -8.88
CA ARG A 38 2.63 1.19 -9.35
C ARG A 38 3.92 1.86 -8.89
N GLY A 39 4.72 1.12 -8.15
CA GLY A 39 6.08 1.50 -7.81
C GLY A 39 7.05 1.09 -8.91
N THR A 40 7.76 2.07 -9.45
CA THR A 40 8.86 1.88 -10.40
C THR A 40 10.16 1.80 -9.61
N LYS A 41 10.71 0.60 -9.44
CA LYS A 41 12.05 0.42 -8.86
C LYS A 41 13.11 1.19 -9.66
N THR A 42 13.68 2.25 -9.07
CA THR A 42 14.86 2.92 -9.62
C THR A 42 16.13 2.61 -8.83
N ARG A 43 16.07 2.43 -7.50
CA ARG A 43 17.18 1.90 -6.67
C ARG A 43 16.85 1.76 -5.18
N ASP A 44 16.01 2.63 -4.63
CA ASP A 44 15.72 2.66 -3.19
C ASP A 44 14.49 1.83 -2.78
N TYR A 45 14.51 1.32 -1.56
CA TYR A 45 13.52 0.40 -1.01
C TYR A 45 12.18 1.07 -0.65
N HIS A 46 12.10 2.40 -0.72
CA HIS A 46 10.95 3.22 -0.31
C HIS A 46 10.20 3.75 -1.54
N GLU A 47 9.21 3.00 -2.03
CA GLU A 47 8.35 3.44 -3.15
C GLU A 47 7.08 4.17 -2.66
N MET A 48 6.70 3.95 -1.40
CA MET A 48 5.83 4.86 -0.66
C MET A 48 6.74 5.81 0.12
N ASP A 49 6.53 7.12 -0.04
CA ASP A 49 7.20 8.17 0.72
C ASP A 49 6.20 8.94 1.59
N GLY A 50 6.73 9.73 2.53
CA GLY A 50 5.92 10.52 3.45
C GLY A 50 5.03 11.54 2.75
N THR A 51 5.52 12.17 1.68
CA THR A 51 4.76 13.18 0.93
C THR A 51 3.52 12.58 0.26
N ARG A 52 3.66 11.40 -0.36
CA ARG A 52 2.51 10.69 -0.94
C ARG A 52 1.53 10.28 0.15
N PHE A 53 2.03 9.71 1.25
CA PHE A 53 1.19 9.28 2.37
C PHE A 53 0.40 10.45 2.94
N GLU A 54 1.05 11.57 3.28
CA GLU A 54 0.40 12.76 3.84
C GLU A 54 -0.64 13.35 2.89
N ARG A 55 -0.34 13.40 1.58
CA ARG A 55 -1.30 13.88 0.58
C ARG A 55 -2.53 12.98 0.48
N TRP A 56 -2.34 11.66 0.45
CA TRP A 56 -3.45 10.71 0.43
C TRP A 56 -4.26 10.81 1.72
N PHE A 57 -3.59 10.77 2.88
CA PHE A 57 -4.20 10.80 4.19
C PHE A 57 -5.03 12.07 4.41
N GLY A 58 -4.46 13.24 4.07
CA GLY A 58 -5.19 14.51 4.13
C GLY A 58 -6.35 14.62 3.13
N ALA A 59 -6.37 13.84 2.05
CA ALA A 59 -7.48 13.81 1.10
C ALA A 59 -8.61 12.86 1.52
N VAL A 60 -8.30 11.78 2.26
CA VAL A 60 -9.30 10.80 2.70
C VAL A 60 -9.88 11.13 4.08
N LEU A 61 -9.13 11.79 4.95
CA LEU A 61 -9.60 12.19 6.29
C LEU A 61 -10.86 13.07 6.27
N PRO A 62 -11.02 14.07 5.39
CA PRO A 62 -12.23 14.91 5.37
C PRO A 62 -13.44 14.21 4.76
N GLN A 63 -13.32 12.98 4.23
CA GLN A 63 -14.45 12.27 3.65
C GLN A 63 -15.32 11.73 4.78
N GLU A 64 -16.62 12.06 4.74
CA GLU A 64 -17.64 11.69 5.73
C GLU A 64 -17.62 10.19 6.12
N HIS A 65 -17.17 9.32 5.22
CA HIS A 65 -17.06 7.88 5.43
C HIS A 65 -15.89 7.47 6.34
N CYS A 66 -14.80 8.26 6.39
CA CYS A 66 -13.63 7.98 7.23
C CYS A 66 -13.74 8.64 8.63
N THR A 67 -14.60 9.65 8.82
CA THR A 67 -14.83 10.31 10.13
C THR A 67 -15.92 9.66 10.97
N GLN A 68 -16.94 9.04 10.39
CA GLN A 68 -18.02 8.39 11.17
C GLN A 68 -17.55 7.19 12.00
N HIS A 69 -16.52 6.46 11.54
CA HIS A 69 -15.96 5.34 12.28
C HIS A 69 -14.96 5.76 13.37
N ALA A 70 -14.27 6.89 13.20
CA ALA A 70 -13.31 7.40 14.17
C ALA A 70 -13.98 8.03 15.42
N ASN A 71 -15.23 8.45 15.30
CA ASN A 71 -15.96 9.14 16.37
C ASN A 71 -16.75 8.20 17.30
N ASN A 72 -16.73 6.88 17.06
CA ASN A 72 -17.44 5.90 17.89
C ASN A 72 -16.56 5.23 18.96
N GLU A 73 -15.30 5.67 19.14
CA GLU A 73 -14.37 5.07 20.11
C GLU A 73 -14.23 5.88 21.42
N TYR A 74 -15.06 6.91 21.60
CA TYR A 74 -15.16 7.69 22.84
C TYR A 74 -16.62 7.85 23.27
N ASP A 75 -17.22 6.76 23.75
CA ASP A 75 -18.38 6.75 24.66
C ASP A 75 -18.25 5.56 25.62
#